data_AF-A0A4R4XM54-F1
#
_entry.id   AF-A0A4R4XM54-F1
#
_cell.length_a   1.000
_cell.length_b   1.000
_cell.length_c   1.000
_cell.angle_alpha   90.00
_cell.angle_beta   90.00
_cell.angle_gamma   90.00
#
_symmetry.space_group_name_H-M   'P 1'
#
loop_
_entity.id
_entity.type
_entity.pdbx_description
1 polymer ?
#
loop_
_entity_poly.entity_id
_entity_poly.type
_entity_poly.pdbx_seq_one_letter_code
_entity_poly.pdbx_strand_id
1 'polypeptide(L)'
;MDTFDVILVARSNLDLAPEKFERQVAMIRPLMDWDAAASTWWSRLSGSRPQHVTEVINTLFEAARVYGTTVTVQLVPAQEMDRAATPD
;
A
#
# COMPACT_ATOMS: atom_id res chain seq x y z
N MET A 1 -19.77 -11.76 -8.91
CA MET A 1 -19.51 -10.48 -8.21
C MET A 1 -18.14 -10.06 -8.66
N ASP A 2 -18.00 -8.97 -9.40
CA ASP A 2 -16.70 -8.51 -9.87
C ASP A 2 -15.87 -8.12 -8.65
N THR A 3 -14.79 -8.85 -8.41
CA THR A 3 -13.87 -8.53 -7.35
C THR A 3 -12.97 -7.40 -7.85
N PHE A 4 -12.75 -6.40 -7.01
CA PHE A 4 -11.74 -5.37 -7.25
C PHE A 4 -10.53 -5.68 -6.38
N ASP A 5 -9.34 -5.35 -6.87
CA ASP A 5 -8.18 -5.23 -6.01
C ASP A 5 -7.97 -3.75 -5.64
N VAL A 6 -7.26 -3.52 -4.55
CA VAL A 6 -6.88 -2.19 -4.08
C VAL A 6 -5.38 -2.08 -4.18
N ILE A 7 -4.90 -1.16 -5.01
CA ILE A 7 -3.49 -0.76 -5.05
C ILE A 7 -3.31 0.38 -4.05
N LEU A 8 -2.34 0.21 -3.17
CA LEU A 8 -1.95 1.17 -2.15
C LEU A 8 -0.52 1.62 -2.41
N VAL A 9 -0.31 2.94 -2.40
CA VAL A 9 1.03 3.55 -2.45
C VAL A 9 1.17 4.47 -1.26
N ALA A 10 2.27 4.35 -0.52
CA ALA A 10 2.58 5.25 0.58
C ALA A 10 3.98 5.85 0.43
N ARG A 11 4.12 7.14 0.70
CA ARG A 11 5.40 7.84 0.78
C ARG A 11 5.63 8.29 2.21
N SER A 12 6.75 7.86 2.79
CA SER A 12 7.18 8.28 4.12
C SER A 12 7.44 9.79 4.16
N ASN A 13 7.29 10.37 5.35
CA ASN A 13 7.56 11.79 5.56
C ASN A 13 9.02 11.94 6.00
N LEU A 14 9.85 12.46 5.10
CA LEU A 14 11.29 12.59 5.33
C LEU A 14 11.66 13.77 6.24
N ASP A 15 10.71 14.67 6.52
CA ASP A 15 10.92 15.85 7.38
C ASP A 15 10.76 15.53 8.88
N LEU A 16 10.47 14.27 9.23
CA LEU A 16 10.33 13.83 10.61
C LEU A 16 11.68 13.75 11.33
N ALA A 17 11.67 14.00 12.63
CA ALA A 17 12.79 13.63 13.50
C ALA A 17 13.07 12.11 13.39
N PRO A 18 14.35 11.66 13.48
CA PRO A 18 14.74 10.28 13.22
C PRO A 18 13.91 9.23 13.96
N GLU A 19 13.66 9.42 15.26
CA GLU A 19 12.85 8.47 16.06
C GLU A 19 11.39 8.36 15.58
N LYS A 20 10.80 9.46 15.09
CA LYS A 20 9.43 9.46 14.55
C LYS A 20 9.41 8.83 13.17
N PHE A 21 10.44 9.06 12.36
CA PHE A 21 10.60 8.41 11.07
C PHE A 21 10.72 6.88 11.21
N GLU A 22 11.54 6.41 12.15
CA GLU A 22 11.67 4.97 12.45
C GLU A 22 10.32 4.35 12.86
N ARG A 23 9.54 5.05 13.69
CA ARG A 23 8.19 4.60 14.07
C ARG A 23 7.22 4.58 12.89
N GLN A 24 7.27 5.58 12.01
CA GLN A 24 6.49 5.60 10.77
C GLN A 24 6.83 4.38 9.91
N VAL A 25 8.12 4.13 9.68
CA VAL A 25 8.59 2.98 8.89
C VAL A 25 8.18 1.66 9.53
N ALA A 26 8.33 1.52 10.85
CA ALA A 26 7.93 0.31 11.58
C ALA A 26 6.43 0.01 11.48
N MET A 27 5.59 1.04 11.34
CA MET A 27 4.15 0.91 11.16
C MET A 27 3.76 0.46 9.75
N ILE A 28 4.47 0.94 8.72
CA ILE A 28 4.13 0.69 7.31
C ILE A 28 4.74 -0.62 6.80
N ARG A 29 6.00 -0.89 7.17
CA ARG A 29 6.81 -2.01 6.65
C ARG A 29 6.15 -3.40 6.73
N PRO A 30 5.37 -3.75 7.78
CA PRO A 30 4.73 -5.06 7.85
C PRO A 30 3.60 -5.26 6.83
N LEU A 31 3.09 -4.17 6.23
CA LEU A 31 1.88 -4.16 5.41
C LEU A 31 2.15 -3.96 3.92
N MET A 32 3.35 -3.48 3.58
CA MET A 32 3.68 -3.01 2.23
C MET A 32 5.12 -3.40 1.87
N ASP A 33 5.33 -3.67 0.59
CA ASP A 33 6.64 -3.90 0.03
C ASP A 33 7.30 -2.57 -0.31
N TRP A 34 8.64 -2.51 -0.20
CA TRP A 34 9.39 -1.33 -0.60
C TRP A 34 9.71 -1.37 -2.10
N ASP A 35 9.23 -0.37 -2.83
CA ASP A 35 9.64 -0.08 -4.20
C ASP A 35 10.81 0.91 -4.20
N ALA A 36 12.01 0.40 -4.43
CA ALA A 36 13.22 1.21 -4.48
C ALA A 36 13.27 2.16 -5.68
N ALA A 37 12.64 1.82 -6.81
CA ALA A 37 12.68 2.65 -8.02
C ALA A 37 11.83 3.91 -7.84
N ALA A 38 10.64 3.77 -7.25
CA ALA A 38 9.76 4.89 -6.94
C ALA A 38 10.07 5.56 -5.58
N SER A 39 10.90 4.92 -4.74
CA SER A 39 11.14 5.30 -3.34
C SER A 39 9.82 5.42 -2.57
N THR A 40 8.96 4.41 -2.72
CA THR A 40 7.64 4.34 -2.10
C THR A 40 7.36 2.95 -1.56
N TRP A 41 6.45 2.88 -0.60
CA TRP A 41 5.82 1.62 -0.20
C TRP A 41 4.67 1.30 -1.14
N TRP A 42 4.54 0.04 -1.51
CA TRP A 42 3.52 -0.43 -2.43
C TRP A 42 2.87 -1.73 -1.93
N SER A 43 1.57 -1.89 -2.15
CA SER A 43 0.86 -3.14 -1.90
C SER A 43 -0.33 -3.27 -2.83
N ARG A 44 -0.67 -4.50 -3.22
CA ARG A 44 -1.91 -4.84 -3.92
C ARG A 44 -2.71 -5.83 -3.08
N LEU A 45 -3.87 -5.39 -2.62
CA LEU A 45 -4.75 -6.18 -1.76
C LEU A 45 -5.93 -6.70 -2.55
N SER A 46 -6.25 -7.99 -2.41
CA SER A 46 -7.46 -8.52 -3.03
C SER A 46 -8.71 -8.08 -2.28
N GLY A 47 -9.67 -7.50 -3.00
CA GLY A 47 -10.98 -7.15 -2.42
C GLY A 47 -11.83 -8.35 -2.05
N SER A 48 -11.39 -9.57 -2.37
CA SER A 48 -11.98 -10.81 -1.83
C SER A 48 -11.77 -10.97 -0.32
N ARG A 49 -10.85 -10.20 0.29
CA ARG A 49 -10.54 -10.19 1.73
C ARG A 49 -10.80 -8.81 2.35
N PRO A 50 -12.06 -8.38 2.48
CA PRO A 50 -12.41 -7.01 2.86
C PRO A 50 -11.93 -6.61 4.27
N GLN A 51 -11.82 -7.56 5.20
CA GLN A 51 -11.30 -7.30 6.55
C GLN A 51 -9.81 -6.92 6.50
N HIS A 52 -9.03 -7.63 5.70
CA HIS A 52 -7.62 -7.35 5.51
C HIS A 52 -7.40 -5.99 4.80
N VAL A 53 -8.21 -5.70 3.76
CA VAL A 53 -8.21 -4.38 3.10
C VAL A 53 -8.47 -3.26 4.10
N THR A 54 -9.48 -3.43 4.95
CA THR A 54 -9.86 -2.43 5.95
C THR A 54 -8.76 -2.21 6.98
N GLU A 55 -8.14 -3.29 7.48
CA GLU A 55 -7.04 -3.23 8.45
C GLU A 55 -5.83 -2.46 7.89
N VAL A 56 -5.43 -2.77 6.66
CA VAL A 56 -4.30 -2.09 6.02
C VAL A 56 -4.60 -0.62 5.77
N ILE A 57 -5.76 -0.28 5.20
CA ILE A 57 -6.15 1.12 4.93
C ILE A 57 -6.21 1.94 6.22
N ASN A 58 -6.81 1.40 7.28
CA ASN A 58 -6.89 2.09 8.57
C ASN A 58 -5.50 2.36 9.14
N THR A 59 -4.59 1.38 9.06
CA THR A 59 -3.21 1.56 9.55
C THR A 59 -2.46 2.62 8.74
N LEU A 60 -2.61 2.64 7.41
CA LEU A 60 -1.98 3.66 6.57
C LEU A 60 -2.55 5.05 6.81
N PHE A 61 -3.85 5.18 7.03
CA PHE A 61 -4.47 6.47 7.36
C PHE A 61 -4.10 6.95 8.77
N GLU A 62 -3.91 6.05 9.72
CA GLU A 62 -3.33 6.41 11.01
C GLU A 62 -1.88 6.88 10.86
N ALA A 63 -1.07 6.22 10.03
CA ALA A 63 0.28 6.68 9.71
C ALA A 63 0.27 8.04 8.99
N ALA A 64 -0.73 8.32 8.16
CA ALA A 64 -0.93 9.63 7.54
C ALA A 64 -1.25 10.70 8.59
N ARG A 65 -2.18 10.39 9.50
CA ARG A 65 -2.62 11.28 10.57
C ARG A 65 -1.52 11.62 11.56
N VAL A 66 -0.74 10.63 11.99
CA VAL A 66 0.27 10.77 13.06
C VAL A 66 1.61 11.28 12.53
N TYR A 67 2.03 10.79 11.36
CA TYR A 67 3.38 11.00 10.84
C TYR A 67 3.42 11.82 9.54
N GLY A 68 2.28 12.18 8.95
CA GLY A 68 2.23 12.90 7.68
C GLY A 68 2.59 12.03 6.47
N THR A 69 2.41 10.71 6.58
CA THR A 69 2.56 9.78 5.44
C THR A 69 1.59 10.18 4.32
N THR A 70 2.09 10.31 3.08
CA THR A 70 1.20 10.50 1.93
C THR A 70 0.71 9.15 1.45
N VAL A 71 -0.60 8.96 1.33
CA VAL A 71 -1.22 7.69 0.92
C VAL A 71 -2.07 7.89 -0.32
N THR A 72 -1.87 7.06 -1.34
CA THR A 72 -2.71 6.97 -2.53
C THR A 72 -3.40 5.61 -2.56
N VAL A 73 -4.70 5.61 -2.83
CA VAL A 73 -5.54 4.41 -2.91
C VAL A 73 -6.18 4.36 -4.28
N GLN A 74 -6.02 3.25 -4.98
CA GLN A 74 -6.61 3.04 -6.29
C GLN A 74 -7.36 1.70 -6.33
N LEU A 75 -8.62 1.73 -6.73
CA LEU A 75 -9.40 0.54 -7.05
C LEU A 75 -9.07 0.09 -8.48
N VAL A 76 -8.75 -1.17 -8.65
CA VAL A 76 -8.52 -1.78 -9.97
C VAL A 76 -9.37 -3.03 -10.14
N PRO A 77 -9.87 -3.33 -11.34
CA PRO A 77 -10.51 -4.62 -11.61
C PRO A 77 -9.55 -5.76 -11.24
N ALA A 78 -10.03 -6.83 -10.60
CA ALA A 78 -9.17 -7.97 -10.26
C ALA A 78 -8.68 -8.75 -11.51
N GLN A 79 -9.25 -8.48 -12.69
CA GLN A 79 -8.75 -9.04 -13.96
C GLN A 79 -7.53 -8.29 -14.49
N GLU A 80 -6.35 -8.82 -14.19
CA GLU A 80 -5.24 -8.95 -15.16
C GLU A 80 -4.14 -9.82 -14.56
N MET A 81 -4.37 -11.13 -14.54
CA MET A 81 -3.34 -12.15 -14.34
C MET A 81 -3.60 -13.32 -15.29
N ASP A 82 -3.69 -13.08 -16.61
CA ASP A 82 -3.52 -14.15 -17.62
C ASP A 82 -3.46 -13.63 -19.07
N ARG A 83 -2.46 -12.79 -19.42
CA ARG A 83 -2.17 -12.53 -20.85
C ARG A 83 -0.71 -12.34 -21.23
N ALA A 84 0.22 -12.81 -20.40
CA ALA A 84 1.66 -12.74 -20.71
C ALA A 84 2.35 -14.11 -20.79
N ALA A 85 1.60 -15.21 -20.97
CA ALA A 85 2.14 -16.56 -21.08
C ALA A 85 1.68 -17.31 -22.35
N THR A 86 1.52 -16.60 -23.47
CA THR A 86 1.43 -17.27 -24.78
C THR A 86 2.18 -16.42 -25.80
N PRO A 87 3.43 -16.78 -26.14
CA PRO A 87 4.01 -16.39 -27.41
C PRO A 87 3.35 -17.21 -28.52
N ASP A 88 2.90 -16.54 -29.57
CA ASP A 88 2.56 -17.14 -30.87
C ASP A 88 3.75 -17.93 -31.46
#